data_AF-A0A2V8P1D2-F1
#
_entry.id   AF-A0A2V8P1D2-F1
#
_cell.length_a   1.000
_cell.length_b   1.000
_cell.length_c   1.000
_cell.angle_alpha   90.00
_cell.angle_beta   90.00
_cell.angle_gamma   90.00
#
_symmetry.space_group_name_H-M   'P 1'
#
loop_
_entity.id
_entity.type
_entity.pdbx_description
1 polymer ?
#
loop_
_entity_poly.entity_id
_entity_poly.type
_entity_poly.pdbx_seq_one_letter_code
_entity_poly.pdbx_strand_id
1 'polypeptide(L)'
;MSSLERVQEELAKYEHPFFAFDARQKNDGVELSIRSKIPDVLSPEYRITLAERDIRSKQFPWTLQKLLYDCLTDYVVELFTKSPMTG
;
A
#
# COMPACT_ATOMS: atom_id res chain seq x y z
N MET A 1 -15.25 -15.45 4.35
CA MET A 1 -14.06 -14.61 4.22
C MET A 1 -14.51 -13.17 4.01
N SER A 2 -14.24 -12.31 4.98
CA SER A 2 -14.52 -10.88 4.94
C SER A 2 -13.59 -10.16 3.96
N SER A 3 -13.95 -8.93 3.57
CA SER A 3 -13.09 -8.08 2.75
C SER A 3 -11.73 -7.83 3.41
N LEU A 4 -11.70 -7.66 4.74
CA LEU A 4 -10.46 -7.50 5.50
C LEU A 4 -9.59 -8.77 5.46
N GLU A 5 -10.18 -9.94 5.75
CA GLU A 5 -9.47 -11.23 5.68
C GLU A 5 -8.87 -11.45 4.28
N ARG A 6 -9.60 -11.07 3.23
CA ARG A 6 -9.11 -11.12 1.85
C ARG A 6 -7.92 -10.24 1.58
N VAL A 7 -7.95 -9.01 2.05
CA VAL A 7 -6.80 -8.12 1.92
C VAL A 7 -5.61 -8.67 2.71
N GLN A 8 -5.82 -9.14 3.93
CA GLN A 8 -4.76 -9.69 4.78
C GLN A 8 -4.11 -10.95 4.19
N GLU A 9 -4.90 -11.89 3.65
CA GLU A 9 -4.39 -13.09 2.99
C GLU A 9 -3.57 -12.76 1.74
N GLU A 10 -3.99 -11.77 0.95
CA GLU A 10 -3.21 -11.33 -0.20
C GLU A 10 -1.95 -10.57 0.23
N LEU A 11 -2.03 -9.70 1.24
CA LEU A 11 -0.87 -8.98 1.78
C LEU A 11 0.19 -9.90 2.37
N ALA A 12 -0.21 -11.02 3.00
CA ALA A 12 0.70 -12.01 3.56
C ALA A 12 1.63 -12.67 2.51
N LYS A 13 1.33 -12.52 1.21
CA LYS A 13 2.17 -13.00 0.10
C LYS A 13 3.34 -12.06 -0.21
N TYR A 14 3.37 -10.87 0.39
CA TYR A 14 4.39 -9.85 0.14
C TYR A 14 5.30 -9.69 1.34
N GLU A 15 6.60 -9.77 1.08
CA GLU A 15 7.64 -9.40 2.02
C GLU A 15 8.51 -8.32 1.38
N HIS A 16 8.81 -7.25 2.13
CA HIS A 16 9.70 -6.20 1.67
C HIS A 16 10.70 -5.80 2.76
N PRO A 17 12.00 -5.62 2.44
CA PRO A 17 13.02 -5.25 3.44
C PRO A 17 12.79 -3.86 4.03
N PHE A 18 12.26 -2.92 3.24
CA PHE A 18 12.10 -1.52 3.65
C PHE A 18 10.67 -1.10 4.00
N PHE A 19 9.66 -1.91 3.67
CA PHE A 19 8.26 -1.55 3.88
C PHE A 19 7.51 -2.63 4.64
N ALA A 20 6.56 -2.19 5.46
CA ALA A 20 5.54 -3.01 6.08
C ALA A 20 4.18 -2.67 5.46
N PHE A 21 3.38 -3.70 5.24
CA PHE A 21 2.02 -3.58 4.73
C PHE A 21 1.07 -4.04 5.83
N ASP A 22 0.02 -3.26 6.09
CA ASP A 22 -1.01 -3.58 7.07
C ASP A 22 -2.38 -3.21 6.52
N ALA A 23 -3.43 -3.84 7.03
CA ALA A 23 -4.80 -3.58 6.63
C ALA A 23 -5.73 -3.57 7.83
N ARG A 24 -6.64 -2.58 7.86
CA ARG A 24 -7.68 -2.47 8.88
C ARG A 24 -9.04 -2.19 8.27
N GLN A 25 -10.09 -2.63 8.95
CA GLN A 25 -11.46 -2.29 8.57
C GLN A 25 -11.67 -0.77 8.64
N LYS A 26 -12.30 -0.19 7.61
CA LYS A 26 -12.68 1.23 7.59
C LYS A 26 -13.97 1.42 6.81
N ASN A 27 -15.04 1.78 7.52
CA ASN A 27 -16.40 1.92 6.95
C ASN A 27 -16.77 0.68 6.13
N ASP A 28 -17.28 0.87 4.91
CA ASP A 28 -17.67 -0.16 3.94
C ASP A 28 -16.47 -0.66 3.08
N GLY A 29 -15.26 -0.58 3.61
CA GLY A 29 -14.05 -0.95 2.89
C GLY A 29 -12.89 -1.33 3.81
N VAL A 30 -11.70 -1.44 3.23
CA VAL A 30 -10.47 -1.78 3.96
C VAL A 30 -9.45 -0.68 3.72
N GLU A 31 -8.88 -0.14 4.79
CA GLU A 31 -7.75 0.76 4.68
C GLU A 31 -6.45 -0.04 4.69
N LEU A 32 -5.72 0.02 3.58
CA LEU A 32 -4.34 -0.42 3.44
C LEU A 32 -3.41 0.67 3.98
N SER A 33 -2.43 0.27 4.77
CA SER A 33 -1.35 1.13 5.28
C SER A 33 -0.01 0.58 4.81
N ILE A 34 0.83 1.45 4.22
CA ILE A 34 2.18 1.12 3.78
C ILE A 34 3.15 2.03 4.55
N ARG A 35 4.05 1.43 5.31
CA ARG A 35 4.95 2.14 6.22
C ARG A 35 6.40 1.77 5.98
N SER A 36 7.30 2.76 6.02
CA SER A 36 8.74 2.48 6.01
C SER A 36 9.18 1.85 7.32
N LYS A 37 10.01 0.81 7.23
CA LYS A 37 10.71 0.21 8.38
C LYS A 37 11.92 1.06 8.81
N ILE A 38 12.32 2.04 7.99
CA ILE A 38 13.45 2.93 8.29
C ILE A 38 12.92 4.06 9.20
N PRO A 39 13.56 4.30 10.36
CA PRO A 39 13.17 5.40 11.24
C PRO A 39 13.41 6.76 10.55
N ASP A 40 12.63 7.76 10.96
CA ASP A 40 12.81 9.17 10.58
C ASP A 40 12.70 9.48 9.08
N VAL A 41 12.03 8.63 8.29
CA VAL A 41 11.70 8.96 6.90
C VAL A 41 10.45 9.84 6.82
N LEU A 42 10.53 10.90 6.01
CA LEU A 42 9.61 12.06 5.93
C LEU A 42 8.13 11.74 5.65
N SER A 43 7.76 10.50 5.30
CA SER A 43 6.36 10.11 5.08
C SER A 43 6.03 8.88 5.91
N PRO A 44 5.43 9.05 7.10
CA PRO A 44 5.33 7.97 8.07
C PRO A 44 4.40 6.84 7.61
N GLU A 45 3.44 7.09 6.70
CA GLU A 45 2.50 6.05 6.26
C GLU A 45 1.66 6.49 5.05
N TYR A 46 1.63 5.69 3.98
CA TYR A 46 0.64 5.83 2.90
C TYR A 46 -0.60 5.06 3.25
N ARG A 47 -1.77 5.71 3.17
CA ARG A 47 -3.05 5.11 3.49
C ARG A 47 -3.99 5.15 2.29
N ILE A 48 -4.52 4.00 1.92
CA ILE A 48 -5.37 3.84 0.75
C ILE A 48 -6.62 3.08 1.17
N THR A 49 -7.79 3.60 0.80
CA THR A 49 -9.06 2.92 1.10
C THR A 49 -9.49 2.10 -0.11
N LEU A 50 -9.52 0.78 0.07
CA LEU A 50 -10.02 -0.19 -0.90
C LEU A 50 -11.53 -0.35 -0.72
N ALA A 51 -12.31 -0.11 -1.78
CA ALA A 51 -13.74 -0.33 -1.74
C ALA A 51 -14.07 -1.82 -1.77
N GLU A 52 -15.09 -2.23 -1.02
CA GLU A 52 -15.49 -3.65 -0.94
C GLU A 52 -15.80 -4.28 -2.30
N ARG A 53 -16.40 -3.52 -3.22
CA ARG A 53 -16.69 -3.99 -4.59
C ARG A 53 -15.42 -4.41 -5.34
N ASP A 54 -14.32 -3.69 -5.14
CA ASP A 54 -13.05 -3.93 -5.84
C ASP A 54 -12.34 -5.13 -5.20
N ILE A 55 -12.41 -5.27 -3.88
CA ILE A 55 -11.89 -6.42 -3.12
C ILE A 55 -12.57 -7.73 -3.54
N ARG A 56 -13.87 -7.70 -3.77
CA ARG A 56 -14.66 -8.86 -4.21
C ARG A 56 -14.43 -9.24 -5.67
N SER A 57 -13.75 -8.42 -6.45
CA SER A 57 -13.44 -8.72 -7.85
C SER A 57 -12.50 -9.93 -7.97
N LYS A 58 -12.65 -10.71 -9.05
CA LYS A 58 -11.71 -11.78 -9.40
C LYS A 58 -10.33 -11.25 -9.75
N GLN A 59 -10.24 -9.99 -10.17
CA GLN A 59 -8.98 -9.32 -10.53
C GLN A 59 -8.25 -8.73 -9.32
N PHE A 60 -8.85 -8.80 -8.13
CA PHE A 60 -8.32 -8.16 -6.92
C PHE A 60 -6.83 -8.45 -6.64
N PRO A 61 -6.33 -9.69 -6.73
CA PRO A 61 -4.91 -9.96 -6.48
C PRO A 61 -3.99 -9.16 -7.41
N TRP A 62 -4.34 -9.09 -8.70
CA TRP A 62 -3.55 -8.34 -9.69
C TRP A 62 -3.66 -6.84 -9.49
N THR A 63 -4.85 -6.31 -9.19
CA THR A 63 -5.01 -4.87 -8.93
C THR A 63 -4.33 -4.45 -7.64
N LEU A 64 -4.35 -5.28 -6.60
CA LEU A 64 -3.62 -5.04 -5.36
C LEU A 64 -2.11 -5.05 -5.62
N GLN A 65 -1.60 -6.03 -6.37
CA GLN A 65 -0.19 -6.09 -6.74
C GLN A 65 0.27 -4.81 -7.45
N LYS A 66 -0.50 -4.39 -8.47
CA LYS A 66 -0.22 -3.17 -9.21
C LYS A 66 -0.22 -1.95 -8.29
N LEU A 67 -1.24 -1.82 -7.45
CA LEU A 67 -1.35 -0.73 -6.48
C LEU A 67 -0.12 -0.66 -5.56
N LEU A 68 0.29 -1.79 -4.99
CA LEU A 68 1.48 -1.85 -4.13
C LEU A 68 2.73 -1.37 -4.89
N TYR A 69 2.95 -1.84 -6.12
CA TYR A 69 4.13 -1.48 -6.90
C TYR A 69 4.14 -0.01 -7.30
N ASP A 70 2.99 0.52 -7.69
CA ASP A 70 2.83 1.94 -8.01
C ASP A 70 3.16 2.79 -6.76
N CYS A 71 2.59 2.45 -5.59
CA CYS A 71 2.88 3.16 -4.34
C CYS A 71 4.35 3.10 -3.91
N LEU A 72 5.01 1.94 -4.08
CA LEU A 72 6.43 1.82 -3.76
C LEU A 72 7.29 2.65 -4.72
N THR A 73 6.90 2.72 -5.99
CA THR A 73 7.60 3.54 -6.99
C THR A 73 7.46 5.02 -6.67
N ASP A 74 6.24 5.48 -6.40
CA ASP A 74 5.95 6.85 -5.99
C ASP A 74 6.73 7.22 -4.73
N TYR A 75 6.72 6.32 -3.73
CA TYR A 75 7.48 6.52 -2.50
C TYR A 75 8.97 6.78 -2.77
N VAL A 76 9.62 5.92 -3.58
CA VAL A 76 11.05 6.06 -3.88
C VAL A 76 11.35 7.37 -4.61
N VAL A 77 10.45 7.80 -5.49
CA VAL A 77 10.56 9.08 -6.21
C VAL A 77 10.34 10.27 -5.27
N GLU A 78 9.38 10.20 -4.36
CA GLU A 78 9.10 11.29 -3.39
C GLU A 78 10.24 11.50 -2.39
N LEU A 79 11.07 10.48 -2.14
CA LEU A 79 12.23 10.58 -1.25
C LEU A 79 13.43 11.35 -1.82
N PHE A 80 13.39 11.82 -3.07
CA PHE A 80 14.46 12.67 -3.60
C PHE A 80 14.53 13.99 -2.82
N THR A 81 15.58 14.16 -1.99
CA THR A 81 15.85 15.43 -1.27
C THR A 81 16.46 16.51 -2.17
N LYS A 82 16.83 16.13 -3.40
CA LYS A 82 17.31 17.02 -4.46
C LYS A 82 16.76 16.47 -5.77
N SER A 83 16.10 17.32 -6.54
CA SER A 83 15.59 16.99 -7.87
C SER A 83 16.23 17.93 -8.90
N PRO A 84 16.58 17.45 -10.11
CA PRO A 84 17.15 18.28 -11.16
C PRO A 84 16.17 19.34 -11.70
N MET A 85 14.89 19.32 -11.31
CA MET A 85 13.89 20.33 -11.69
C MET A 85 13.95 21.60 -10.84
N THR A 86 15.14 22.18 -10.69
CA THR A 86 15.30 23.61 -10.42
C THR A 86 16.10 24.20 -11.55
N GLY A 87 15.39 24.57 -12.62
CA GLY A 87 15.76 25.60 -13.56
C GLY A 87 14.74 26.73 -13.43
#